data_AF-A0A955MRY9-F1
#
_entry.id   AF-A0A955MRY9-F1
#
_cell.length_a   1.000
_cell.length_b   1.000
_cell.length_c   1.000
_cell.angle_alpha   90.00
_cell.angle_beta   90.00
_cell.angle_gamma   90.00
#
_symmetry.space_group_name_H-M   'P 1'
#
loop_
_entity.id
_entity.type
_entity.pdbx_description
1 polymer ?
#
loop_
_entity_poly.entity_id
_entity_poly.type
_entity_poly.pdbx_seq_one_letter_code
_entity_poly.pdbx_strand_id
1 'polypeptide(L)'
;SIEEMKHAETIIDRILFLEGVPNMQKYHKILVGATVPEQFENDLKLEMDAVELYNRGVKVSGKVGDNASRAIFEALLTDEEGHVDWLETQIHIIKEIGLQHYLAQHMETPTAG
;
A
#
# COMPACT_ATOMS: atom_id res chain seq x y z
N SER A 1 1.90 -6.49 -2.94
CA SER A 1 2.42 -6.57 -4.33
C SER A 1 1.38 -7.06 -5.34
N ILE A 2 0.77 -8.27 -5.23
CA ILE A 2 -0.32 -8.67 -6.14
C ILE A 2 -1.53 -7.76 -6.00
N GLU A 3 -1.82 -7.33 -4.78
CA GLU A 3 -2.84 -6.34 -4.44
C GLU A 3 -2.59 -5.00 -5.13
N GLU A 4 -1.43 -4.38 -4.90
CA GLU A 4 -0.98 -3.18 -5.63
C GLU A 4 -1.10 -3.27 -7.16
N MET A 5 -0.84 -4.44 -7.76
CA MET A 5 -1.00 -4.62 -9.20
C MET A 5 -2.47 -4.51 -9.63
N LYS A 6 -3.41 -5.00 -8.82
CA LYS A 6 -4.86 -4.87 -9.06
C LYS A 6 -5.35 -3.45 -8.82
N HIS A 7 -4.78 -2.75 -7.86
CA HIS A 7 -5.04 -1.32 -7.66
C HIS A 7 -4.62 -0.53 -8.90
N ALA A 8 -3.41 -0.77 -9.39
CA ALA A 8 -2.90 -0.14 -10.61
C ALA A 8 -3.79 -0.45 -11.83
N GLU A 9 -4.21 -1.71 -12.01
CA GLU A 9 -5.16 -2.12 -13.06
C GLU A 9 -6.47 -1.33 -12.98
N THR A 10 -7.07 -1.27 -11.78
CA THR A 10 -8.32 -0.54 -11.54
C THR A 10 -8.21 0.95 -11.90
N ILE A 11 -7.09 1.59 -11.54
CA ILE A 11 -6.84 3.00 -11.86
C ILE A 11 -6.62 3.19 -13.37
N ILE A 12 -5.86 2.31 -14.02
CA ILE A 12 -5.62 2.36 -15.45
C ILE A 12 -6.93 2.25 -16.23
N ASP A 13 -7.77 1.27 -15.89
CA ASP A 13 -9.07 1.08 -16.51
C ASP A 13 -9.96 2.31 -16.33
N ARG A 14 -9.94 2.92 -15.14
CA ARG A 14 -10.71 4.14 -14.87
C ARG A 14 -10.23 5.32 -15.70
N ILE A 15 -8.91 5.49 -15.86
CA ILE A 15 -8.34 6.56 -16.69
C ILE A 15 -8.71 6.35 -18.16
N LEU A 16 -8.59 5.13 -18.67
CA LEU A 16 -8.94 4.81 -20.06
C LEU A 16 -10.44 5.00 -20.34
N PHE A 17 -11.31 4.63 -19.39
CA PHE A 17 -12.75 4.86 -19.48
C PHE A 17 -13.09 6.36 -19.60
N LEU A 18 -12.31 7.23 -18.95
CA LEU A 18 -12.44 8.69 -19.03
C LEU A 18 -11.70 9.29 -20.24
N GLU A 19 -11.30 8.45 -21.22
CA GLU A 19 -10.54 8.82 -22.42
C GLU A 19 -9.18 9.48 -22.13
N GLY A 20 -8.63 9.21 -20.93
CA GLY A 20 -7.31 9.68 -20.51
C GLY A 20 -6.17 8.77 -20.98
N VAL A 21 -4.93 9.22 -20.73
CA VAL A 21 -3.71 8.45 -21.03
C VAL A 21 -3.00 8.09 -19.72
N PRO A 22 -3.04 6.82 -19.27
CA PRO A 22 -2.32 6.39 -18.06
C PRO A 22 -0.81 6.59 -18.19
N ASN A 23 -0.15 6.97 -17.10
CA ASN A 23 1.31 7.17 -17.09
C ASN A 23 2.01 6.02 -16.36
N MET A 24 2.68 5.15 -17.14
CA MET A 24 3.50 4.04 -16.65
C MET A 24 5.01 4.27 -16.83
N GLN A 25 5.41 5.49 -17.16
CA GLN A 25 6.82 5.84 -17.39
C GLN A 25 7.47 6.49 -16.17
N LYS A 26 6.67 7.12 -15.31
CA LYS A 26 7.15 7.82 -14.12
C LYS A 26 7.04 6.91 -12.90
N TYR A 27 8.18 6.63 -12.28
CA TYR A 27 8.27 5.86 -11.04
C TYR A 27 8.73 6.77 -9.90
N HIS A 28 8.14 6.58 -8.72
CA HIS A 28 8.70 7.15 -7.50
C HIS A 28 10.01 6.43 -7.15
N LYS A 29 10.84 7.08 -6.35
CA LYS A 29 12.08 6.47 -5.87
C LYS A 29 11.72 5.27 -4.99
N ILE A 30 12.19 4.09 -5.37
CA ILE A 30 12.05 2.88 -4.55
C ILE A 30 13.04 2.98 -3.38
N LEU A 31 12.53 2.82 -2.15
CA LEU A 31 13.32 2.79 -0.93
C LEU A 31 13.52 1.33 -0.53
N VAL A 32 14.73 0.80 -0.72
CA VAL A 32 15.05 -0.60 -0.37
C VAL A 32 15.74 -0.61 0.99
N GLY A 33 15.04 -1.09 2.01
CA GLY A 33 15.59 -1.24 3.37
C GLY A 33 16.56 -2.43 3.47
N ALA A 34 17.65 -2.26 4.22
CA ALA A 34 18.67 -3.29 4.43
C ALA A 34 18.30 -4.27 5.55
N THR A 35 17.35 -3.90 6.40
CA THR A 35 16.82 -4.74 7.49
C THR A 35 15.30 -4.79 7.43
N VAL A 36 14.68 -5.80 8.05
CA VAL A 36 13.21 -5.91 8.10
C VAL A 36 12.55 -4.68 8.76
N PRO A 37 13.07 -4.12 9.87
CA PRO A 37 12.54 -2.86 10.40
C PRO A 37 12.61 -1.70 9.40
N GLU A 38 13.74 -1.53 8.69
CA GLU A 38 13.85 -0.48 7.66
C GLU A 38 12.88 -0.71 6.49
N GLN A 39 12.64 -1.98 6.11
CA GLN A 39 11.65 -2.32 5.09
C GLN A 39 10.24 -1.90 5.54
N PHE A 40 9.82 -2.29 6.74
CA PHE A 40 8.51 -1.92 7.29
C PHE A 40 8.35 -0.41 7.47
N GLU A 41 9.38 0.32 7.89
CA GLU A 41 9.32 1.78 8.02
C GLU A 41 9.20 2.47 6.65
N ASN A 42 9.92 1.97 5.63
CA ASN A 42 9.82 2.50 4.27
C ASN A 42 8.45 2.21 3.65
N ASP A 43 7.92 1.00 3.83
CA ASP A 43 6.61 0.61 3.36
C ASP A 43 5.53 1.41 4.09
N LEU A 44 5.62 1.57 5.42
CA LEU A 44 4.66 2.36 6.20
C LEU A 44 4.60 3.80 5.69
N LYS A 45 5.76 4.40 5.38
CA LYS A 45 5.80 5.72 4.78
C LYS A 45 5.06 5.77 3.44
N LEU A 46 5.26 4.76 2.59
CA LEU A 46 4.60 4.66 1.29
C LEU A 46 3.08 4.57 1.47
N GLU A 47 2.60 3.72 2.37
CA GLU A 47 1.16 3.55 2.61
C GLU A 47 0.52 4.79 3.22
N MET A 48 1.21 5.49 4.13
CA MET A 48 0.73 6.77 4.65
C MET A 48 0.63 7.85 3.55
N ASP A 49 1.59 7.90 2.62
CA ASP A 49 1.55 8.81 1.47
C ASP A 49 0.38 8.44 0.53
N ALA A 50 0.08 7.14 0.37
CA ALA A 50 -1.05 6.62 -0.40
C ALA A 50 -2.41 6.96 0.23
N VAL A 51 -2.55 6.79 1.55
CA VAL A 51 -3.72 7.22 2.33
C VAL A 51 -4.01 8.71 2.13
N GLU A 52 -2.99 9.56 2.20
CA GLU A 52 -3.16 10.99 1.95
C GLU A 52 -3.59 11.27 0.50
N LEU A 53 -2.98 10.55 -0.46
CA LEU A 53 -3.31 10.67 -1.88
C LEU A 53 -4.75 10.28 -2.19
N TYR A 54 -5.22 9.13 -1.70
CA TYR A 54 -6.57 8.66 -1.97
C TYR A 54 -7.62 9.52 -1.26
N ASN A 55 -7.35 10.00 -0.04
CA ASN A 55 -8.22 11.00 0.61
C ASN A 55 -8.41 12.27 -0.24
N ARG A 56 -7.33 12.77 -0.86
CA ARG A 56 -7.43 13.88 -1.82
C ARG A 56 -8.23 13.49 -3.05
N GLY A 57 -8.04 12.27 -3.57
CA GLY A 57 -8.81 11.69 -4.67
C GLY A 57 -10.32 11.66 -4.39
N VAL A 58 -10.73 11.12 -3.24
CA VAL A 58 -12.13 11.09 -2.75
C VAL A 58 -12.71 12.51 -2.69
N LYS A 59 -11.95 13.46 -2.13
CA LYS A 59 -12.39 14.86 -2.04
C LYS A 59 -12.58 15.53 -3.41
N VAL A 60 -11.65 15.33 -4.34
CA VAL A 60 -11.70 15.95 -5.68
C VAL A 60 -12.84 15.35 -6.50
N SER A 61 -12.92 14.03 -6.58
CA SER A 61 -13.96 13.31 -7.30
C SER A 61 -15.36 13.64 -6.78
N GLY A 62 -15.54 13.71 -5.45
CA GLY A 62 -16.79 14.16 -4.84
C GLY A 62 -17.18 15.60 -5.19
N LYS A 63 -16.21 16.52 -5.26
CA LYS A 63 -16.48 17.93 -5.62
C LYS A 63 -16.96 18.10 -7.06
N VAL A 64 -16.50 17.26 -7.99
CA VAL A 64 -16.88 17.33 -9.40
C VAL A 64 -18.04 16.40 -9.75
N GLY A 65 -18.60 15.69 -8.77
CA GLY A 65 -19.72 14.76 -8.96
C GLY A 65 -19.34 13.42 -9.60
N ASP A 66 -18.04 13.10 -9.68
CA ASP A 66 -17.57 11.82 -10.20
C ASP A 66 -17.62 10.73 -9.12
N ASN A 67 -18.81 10.22 -8.87
CA ASN A 67 -19.04 9.24 -7.80
C ASN A 67 -18.40 7.86 -8.10
N ALA A 68 -18.17 7.52 -9.36
CA ALA A 68 -17.55 6.24 -9.71
C ALA A 68 -16.04 6.25 -9.42
N SER A 69 -15.32 7.33 -9.79
CA SER A 69 -13.92 7.48 -9.37
C SER A 69 -13.81 7.62 -7.85
N ARG A 70 -14.77 8.30 -7.22
CA ARG A 70 -14.82 8.41 -5.76
C ARG A 70 -14.88 7.05 -5.08
N ALA A 71 -15.79 6.19 -5.52
CA ALA A 71 -15.94 4.85 -4.96
C ALA A 71 -14.66 4.00 -5.11
N ILE A 72 -13.95 4.14 -6.24
CA ILE A 72 -12.65 3.51 -6.44
C ILE A 72 -11.64 4.03 -5.40
N PHE A 73 -11.51 5.34 -5.23
CA PHE A 73 -10.58 5.91 -4.25
C PHE A 73 -10.95 5.56 -2.81
N GLU A 74 -12.23 5.45 -2.46
CA GLU A 74 -12.68 5.01 -1.12
C GLU A 74 -12.31 3.54 -0.85
N ALA A 75 -12.43 2.67 -1.86
CA ALA A 75 -12.02 1.27 -1.74
C ALA A 75 -10.50 1.16 -1.54
N LEU A 76 -9.71 1.80 -2.41
CA LEU A 76 -8.24 1.79 -2.31
C LEU A 76 -7.77 2.39 -0.98
N LEU A 77 -8.38 3.48 -0.52
CA LEU A 77 -8.10 4.07 0.79
C LEU A 77 -8.29 3.06 1.93
N THR A 78 -9.34 2.24 1.88
CA THR A 78 -9.61 1.25 2.93
C THR A 78 -8.54 0.15 2.93
N ASP A 79 -8.11 -0.28 1.75
CA ASP A 79 -7.02 -1.27 1.62
C ASP A 79 -5.72 -0.72 2.23
N GLU A 80 -5.34 0.53 1.90
CA GLU A 80 -4.11 1.13 2.46
C GLU A 80 -4.18 1.38 3.96
N GLU A 81 -5.34 1.74 4.52
CA GLU A 81 -5.51 1.83 5.98
C GLU A 81 -5.29 0.47 6.65
N GLY A 82 -5.68 -0.63 5.99
CA GLY A 82 -5.38 -1.99 6.43
C GLY A 82 -3.89 -2.33 6.36
N HIS A 83 -3.19 -1.89 5.32
CA HIS A 83 -1.74 -2.04 5.21
C HIS A 83 -1.00 -1.26 6.31
N VAL A 84 -1.42 -0.01 6.58
CA VAL A 84 -0.87 0.80 7.68
C VAL A 84 -1.04 0.09 9.02
N ASP A 85 -2.24 -0.38 9.35
CA ASP A 85 -2.51 -1.09 10.62
C ASP A 85 -1.63 -2.34 10.77
N TRP A 86 -1.48 -3.12 9.69
CA TRP A 86 -0.64 -4.32 9.71
C TRP A 86 0.83 -3.97 9.96
N LEU A 87 1.36 -2.95 9.28
CA LEU A 87 2.76 -2.51 9.40
C LEU A 87 3.05 -1.92 10.78
N GLU A 88 2.18 -1.05 11.30
CA GLU A 88 2.29 -0.51 12.65
C GLU A 88 2.28 -1.63 13.70
N THR A 89 1.41 -2.63 13.50
CA THR A 89 1.37 -3.82 14.35
C THR A 89 2.68 -4.60 14.30
N GLN A 90 3.26 -4.85 13.11
CA GLN A 90 4.52 -5.58 13.01
C GLN A 90 5.67 -4.83 13.69
N ILE A 91 5.76 -3.52 13.46
CA ILE A 91 6.77 -2.65 14.08
C ILE A 91 6.61 -2.68 15.61
N HIS A 92 5.37 -2.63 16.11
CA HIS A 92 5.10 -2.74 17.53
C HIS A 92 5.51 -4.10 18.11
N ILE A 93 5.19 -5.21 17.43
CA ILE A 93 5.60 -6.55 17.86
C ILE A 93 7.13 -6.64 17.94
N ILE A 94 7.86 -6.18 16.91
CA ILE A 94 9.33 -6.17 16.91
C ILE A 94 9.86 -5.42 18.14
N LYS A 95 9.24 -4.30 18.54
CA LYS A 95 9.62 -3.54 19.72
C LYS A 95 9.39 -4.32 21.02
N GLU A 96 8.30 -5.06 21.13
CA GLU A 96 7.94 -5.81 22.34
C GLU A 96 8.77 -7.10 22.51
N ILE A 97 8.96 -7.88 21.43
CA ILE A 97 9.60 -9.20 21.52
C ILE A 97 11.05 -9.21 21.02
N GLY A 98 11.50 -8.13 20.38
CA GLY A 98 12.82 -8.04 19.75
C GLY A 98 12.88 -8.69 18.36
N LEU A 99 13.71 -8.12 17.49
CA LEU A 99 13.81 -8.51 16.08
C LEU A 99 14.13 -10.00 15.87
N GLN A 100 15.03 -10.58 16.67
CA GLN A 100 15.41 -11.99 16.51
C GLN A 100 14.23 -12.95 16.74
N HIS A 101 13.41 -12.70 17.76
CA HIS A 101 12.24 -13.53 18.04
C HIS A 101 11.17 -13.35 16.96
N TYR A 102 10.96 -12.11 16.50
CA TYR A 102 10.06 -11.83 15.38
C TYR A 102 10.45 -12.60 14.12
N LEU A 103 11.73 -12.53 13.71
CA LEU A 103 12.22 -13.23 12.53
C LEU A 103 12.09 -14.75 12.65
N ALA A 104 12.28 -15.32 13.84
CA ALA A 104 12.10 -16.74 14.08
C ALA A 104 10.65 -17.21 13.83
N GLN A 105 9.64 -16.34 14.02
CA GLN A 105 8.24 -16.65 13.68
C GLN A 105 7.95 -16.64 12.17
N HIS A 106 8.84 -16.07 11.36
CA HIS A 106 8.68 -15.92 9.91
C HIS A 106 9.56 -16.88 9.11
N MET A 107 10.21 -17.84 9.78
CA MET A 107 10.92 -18.92 9.12
C MET A 107 9.99 -20.10 8.87
N GLU A 108 10.05 -20.69 7.68
CA GLU A 108 9.43 -21.99 7.46
C GLU A 108 10.21 -23.08 8.21
N THR A 109 9.49 -23.97 8.89
CA THR A 109 10.13 -25.16 9.46
C THR A 109 10.50 -26.09 8.30
N PRO A 110 11.76 -26.51 8.15
CA PRO A 110 12.13 -27.44 7.10
C PRO A 110 11.28 -28.71 7.23
N THR A 111 10.52 -29.05 6.19
CA THR A 111 9.84 -30.35 6.15
C THR A 111 10.92 -31.42 6.16
N ALA A 112 10.85 -32.35 7.13
CA ALA A 112 11.70 -33.53 7.13
C ALA A 112 11.44 -34.30 5.82
N GLY A 113 12.42 -34.24 4.91
CA GLY A 113 12.43 -35.02 3.66
C GLY A 113 12.69 -36.50 3.93
#